data_AF-A0A850JKZ1-F1
#
_entry.id   AF-A0A850JKZ1-F1
#
_cell.length_a   1.000
_cell.length_b   1.000
_cell.length_c   1.000
_cell.angle_alpha   90.00
_cell.angle_beta   90.00
_cell.angle_gamma   90.00
#
_symmetry.space_group_name_H-M   'P 1'
#
loop_
_entity.id
_entity.type
_entity.pdbx_description
1 polymer ?
#
loop_
_entity_poly.entity_id
_entity_poly.type
_entity_poly.pdbx_seq_one_letter_code
_entity_poly.pdbx_strand_id
1 'polypeptide(L)'
;MESLFNNFSTLIVFLHVLSAVIWVGGMIVIRFAVHYSMQNVEEPKIKLGRTLENLKRFFSMVIPSIIILLATAIIMIIALGFKGTELYSTVIAKEAVWVIMTVVFTIVYIKRNQAQKAFDKADFPLAKQKLQPIASFLIPLNIVLGLIAIYLGITLRGF
;
A
#
# COMPACT_ATOMS: atom_id res chain seq x y z
N MET A 1 15.89 -8.10 20.01
CA MET A 1 15.14 -8.37 18.76
C MET A 1 15.18 -9.84 18.41
N GLU A 2 16.36 -10.48 18.45
CA GLU A 2 16.49 -11.93 18.26
C GLU A 2 15.64 -12.76 19.22
N SER A 3 15.69 -12.49 20.53
CA SER A 3 14.86 -13.21 21.53
C SER A 3 13.36 -13.07 21.29
N LEU A 4 12.90 -11.87 20.91
CA LEU A 4 11.51 -11.59 20.54
C LEU A 4 11.12 -12.40 19.30
N PHE A 5 11.95 -12.37 18.25
CA PHE A 5 11.68 -13.09 17.02
C PHE A 5 11.66 -14.60 17.24
N ASN A 6 12.62 -15.15 17.98
CA ASN A 6 12.69 -16.60 18.23
C ASN A 6 11.46 -17.10 19.00
N ASN A 7 10.93 -16.30 19.92
CA ASN A 7 9.74 -16.66 20.70
C ASN A 7 8.41 -16.46 19.95
N PHE A 8 8.36 -15.58 18.94
CA PHE A 8 7.12 -15.19 18.25
C PHE A 8 7.22 -15.23 16.72
N SER A 9 8.15 -16.01 16.17
CA SER A 9 8.50 -16.01 14.74
C SER A 9 7.29 -16.24 13.85
N THR A 10 6.46 -17.23 14.19
CA THR A 10 5.24 -17.58 13.45
C THR A 10 4.27 -16.39 13.41
N LEU A 11 4.04 -15.73 14.55
CA LEU A 11 3.13 -14.60 14.63
C LEU A 11 3.65 -13.39 13.85
N ILE A 12 4.94 -13.08 13.98
CA ILE A 12 5.58 -11.96 13.28
C ILE A 12 5.50 -12.15 11.76
N VAL A 13 5.87 -13.33 11.26
CA VAL A 13 5.81 -13.66 9.83
C VAL A 13 4.36 -13.65 9.34
N PHE A 14 3.42 -14.22 10.10
CA PHE A 14 2.00 -14.19 9.77
C PHE A 14 1.48 -12.75 9.63
N LEU A 15 1.74 -11.89 10.62
CA LEU A 15 1.32 -10.49 10.60
C LEU A 15 1.97 -9.70 9.44
N HIS A 16 3.24 -9.99 9.12
CA HIS A 16 3.92 -9.41 7.97
C HIS A 16 3.20 -9.77 6.66
N VAL A 17 3.00 -11.07 6.41
CA VAL A 17 2.37 -11.57 5.18
C VAL A 17 0.91 -11.10 5.08
N LEU A 18 0.14 -11.18 6.16
CA LEU A 18 -1.24 -10.70 6.20
C LEU A 18 -1.32 -9.22 5.84
N SER A 19 -0.40 -8.40 6.38
CA SER A 19 -0.36 -6.98 6.09
C SER A 19 -0.05 -6.69 4.61
N ALA A 20 0.87 -7.45 4.00
CA ALA A 20 1.16 -7.35 2.57
C ALA A 20 -0.06 -7.74 1.72
N VAL A 21 -0.77 -8.81 2.10
CA VAL A 21 -1.99 -9.28 1.43
C VAL A 21 -3.09 -8.20 1.49
N ILE A 22 -3.35 -7.62 2.65
CA ILE A 22 -4.37 -6.58 2.82
C ILE A 22 -4.02 -5.35 1.97
N TRP A 23 -2.75 -4.92 1.98
CA TRP A 23 -2.34 -3.73 1.23
C TRP A 23 -2.41 -3.94 -0.29
N VAL A 24 -1.69 -4.95 -0.82
CA VAL A 24 -1.63 -5.19 -2.26
C VAL A 24 -2.98 -5.67 -2.79
N GLY A 25 -3.65 -6.58 -2.09
CA GLY A 25 -4.99 -7.04 -2.43
C GLY A 25 -6.02 -5.90 -2.42
N GLY A 26 -5.97 -5.03 -1.41
CA GLY A 26 -6.83 -3.85 -1.34
C GLY A 26 -6.62 -2.89 -2.52
N MET A 27 -5.37 -2.67 -2.95
CA MET A 27 -5.10 -1.85 -4.14
C MET A 27 -5.66 -2.48 -5.42
N ILE A 28 -5.53 -3.80 -5.58
CA ILE A 28 -6.11 -4.55 -6.70
C ILE A 28 -7.64 -4.39 -6.72
N VAL A 29 -8.32 -4.57 -5.57
CA VAL A 29 -9.77 -4.36 -5.46
C VAL A 29 -10.16 -2.93 -5.83
N ILE A 30 -9.44 -1.92 -5.31
CA ILE A 30 -9.71 -0.52 -5.64
C ILE A 30 -9.56 -0.25 -7.14
N ARG A 31 -8.53 -0.80 -7.78
CA ARG A 31 -8.26 -0.58 -9.21
C ARG A 31 -9.19 -1.35 -10.14
N PHE A 32 -9.48 -2.62 -9.85
CA PHE A 32 -10.16 -3.49 -10.81
C PHE A 32 -11.64 -3.71 -10.49
N ALA A 33 -12.06 -3.62 -9.23
CA ALA A 33 -13.48 -3.71 -8.89
C ALA A 33 -14.09 -2.30 -8.74
N VAL A 34 -13.55 -1.52 -7.81
CA VAL A 34 -14.18 -0.25 -7.41
C VAL A 34 -14.08 0.80 -8.51
N HIS A 35 -12.90 1.03 -9.10
CA HIS A 35 -12.73 2.07 -10.10
C HIS A 35 -13.64 1.89 -11.33
N TYR A 36 -13.74 0.67 -11.85
CA TYR A 36 -14.61 0.38 -13.00
C TYR A 36 -16.08 0.43 -12.63
N SER A 37 -16.47 -0.06 -11.45
CA SER A 37 -17.84 0.10 -10.93
C SER A 37 -18.23 1.58 -10.84
N MET A 38 -17.33 2.45 -10.38
CA MET A 38 -17.58 3.90 -10.32
C MET A 38 -17.70 4.57 -11.70
N GLN A 39 -17.24 3.94 -12.79
CA GLN A 39 -17.43 4.52 -14.12
C GLN A 39 -18.90 4.52 -14.56
N ASN A 40 -19.70 3.61 -14.02
CA ASN A 40 -21.13 3.49 -14.34
C ASN A 40 -22.02 4.47 -13.57
N VAL A 41 -21.45 5.28 -12.67
CA VAL A 41 -22.20 6.34 -11.97
C VAL A 41 -22.23 7.58 -12.86
N GLU A 42 -23.39 7.88 -13.42
CA GLU A 42 -23.56 9.01 -14.35
C GLU A 42 -23.46 10.36 -13.66
N GLU A 43 -24.07 10.51 -12.48
CA GLU A 43 -24.11 11.78 -11.77
C GLU A 43 -22.71 12.15 -11.21
N PRO A 44 -22.06 13.21 -11.73
CA PRO A 44 -20.64 13.47 -11.43
C PRO A 44 -20.37 13.74 -9.95
N LYS A 45 -21.27 14.45 -9.27
CA LYS A 45 -21.15 14.76 -7.84
C LYS A 45 -21.20 13.49 -6.99
N ILE A 46 -22.13 12.58 -7.30
CA ILE A 46 -22.26 11.29 -6.60
C ILE A 46 -21.01 10.45 -6.83
N LYS A 47 -20.55 10.35 -8.09
CA LYS A 47 -19.34 9.60 -8.45
C LYS A 47 -18.10 10.07 -7.69
N LEU A 48 -17.88 11.40 -7.61
CA LEU A 48 -16.77 11.98 -6.86
C LEU A 48 -16.88 11.69 -5.37
N GLY A 49 -18.05 11.91 -4.77
CA GLY A 49 -18.29 11.65 -3.35
C GLY A 49 -18.07 10.19 -2.97
N ARG A 50 -18.58 9.25 -3.78
CA ARG A 50 -18.36 7.80 -3.57
C ARG A 50 -16.90 7.41 -3.73
N THR A 51 -16.19 7.98 -4.70
CA THR A 51 -14.75 7.75 -4.87
C THR A 51 -13.96 8.20 -3.64
N LEU A 52 -14.27 9.38 -3.09
CA LEU A 52 -13.64 9.91 -1.88
C LEU A 52 -13.90 9.03 -0.65
N GLU A 53 -15.13 8.54 -0.49
CA GLU A 53 -15.51 7.65 0.60
C GLU A 53 -14.85 6.27 0.48
N ASN A 54 -14.79 5.70 -0.72
CA ASN A 54 -14.09 4.43 -0.96
C ASN A 54 -12.60 4.54 -0.61
N LEU A 55 -11.94 5.62 -1.03
CA LEU A 55 -10.54 5.87 -0.68
C LEU A 55 -10.35 6.09 0.84
N LYS A 56 -11.30 6.74 1.52
CA LYS A 56 -11.26 6.89 2.99
C LYS A 56 -11.22 5.54 3.69
N ARG A 57 -12.17 4.66 3.35
CA ARG A 57 -12.28 3.32 3.93
C ARG A 57 -11.05 2.46 3.61
N PHE A 58 -10.59 2.53 2.37
CA PHE A 58 -9.36 1.88 1.95
C PHE A 58 -8.17 2.33 2.81
N PHE A 59 -7.96 3.62 3.03
CA PHE A 59 -6.87 4.11 3.87
C PHE A 59 -7.02 3.71 5.34
N SER A 60 -8.23 3.75 5.90
CA SER A 60 -8.48 3.30 7.27
C SER A 60 -8.11 1.83 7.49
N MET A 61 -8.27 0.99 6.47
CA MET A 61 -7.85 -0.43 6.51
C MET A 61 -6.35 -0.60 6.27
N VAL A 62 -5.78 0.11 5.29
CA VAL A 62 -4.41 -0.12 4.83
C VAL A 62 -3.34 0.55 5.68
N ILE A 63 -3.61 1.71 6.28
CA ILE A 63 -2.62 2.41 7.12
C ILE A 63 -2.17 1.52 8.29
N PRO A 64 -3.07 0.88 9.07
CA PRO A 64 -2.66 -0.09 10.09
C PRO A 64 -1.80 -1.24 9.53
N SER A 65 -2.18 -1.80 8.37
CA SER A 65 -1.39 -2.86 7.72
C SER A 65 0.00 -2.38 7.33
N ILE A 66 0.17 -1.17 6.79
CA ILE A 66 1.49 -0.62 6.46
C ILE A 66 2.37 -0.51 7.71
N ILE A 67 1.80 -0.05 8.83
CA ILE A 67 2.53 0.09 10.10
C ILE A 67 2.96 -1.28 10.64
N ILE A 68 2.07 -2.28 10.63
CA ILE A 68 2.38 -3.65 11.07
C ILE A 68 3.43 -4.29 10.16
N LEU A 69 3.28 -4.11 8.84
CA LEU A 69 4.24 -4.61 7.84
C LEU A 69 5.65 -4.05 8.11
N LEU A 70 5.75 -2.75 8.41
CA LEU A 70 6.99 -2.07 8.73
C LEU A 70 7.65 -2.58 10.01
N ALA A 71 6.86 -2.63 11.10
CA ALA A 71 7.37 -3.09 12.38
C ALA A 71 7.91 -4.53 12.29
N THR A 72 7.15 -5.41 11.63
CA THR A 72 7.55 -6.81 11.42
C THR A 72 8.76 -6.93 10.47
N ALA A 73 8.85 -6.12 9.41
CA ALA A 73 10.01 -6.10 8.51
C ALA A 73 11.30 -5.76 9.25
N ILE A 74 11.28 -4.70 10.07
CA ILE A 74 12.43 -4.27 10.87
C ILE A 74 12.85 -5.36 11.86
N ILE A 75 11.88 -5.99 12.55
CA ILE A 75 12.16 -7.13 13.44
C ILE A 75 12.87 -8.25 12.68
N MET A 76 12.34 -8.66 11.53
CA MET A 76 12.89 -9.77 10.74
C MET A 76 14.29 -9.46 10.18
N ILE A 77 14.51 -8.26 9.63
CA ILE A 77 15.83 -7.88 9.07
C ILE A 77 16.91 -7.88 10.14
N ILE A 78 16.60 -7.39 11.34
CA ILE A 78 17.55 -7.37 12.46
C ILE A 78 17.78 -8.78 13.00
N ALA A 79 16.72 -9.56 13.19
CA ALA A 79 16.82 -10.89 13.81
C ALA A 79 17.44 -11.95 12.90
N LEU A 80 17.22 -11.89 11.59
CA LEU A 80 17.74 -12.87 10.63
C LEU A 80 19.18 -12.59 10.19
N GLY A 81 19.74 -11.42 10.52
CA GLY A 81 21.18 -11.18 10.35
C GLY A 81 21.68 -11.23 8.89
N PHE A 82 20.89 -10.79 7.91
CA PHE A 82 21.24 -10.91 6.48
C PHE A 82 22.57 -10.25 6.04
N LYS A 83 23.18 -9.38 6.85
CA LYS A 83 24.43 -8.70 6.50
C LYS A 83 25.56 -9.71 6.30
N GLY A 84 26.24 -9.63 5.16
CA GLY A 84 27.33 -10.55 4.80
C GLY A 84 26.87 -11.83 4.08
N THR A 85 25.56 -11.98 3.85
CA THR A 85 24.99 -13.09 3.07
C THR A 85 24.82 -12.68 1.61
N GLU A 86 24.76 -13.64 0.69
CA GLU A 86 24.49 -13.38 -0.74
C GLU A 86 23.10 -12.74 -0.96
N LEU A 87 22.15 -13.02 -0.05
CA LEU A 87 20.78 -12.51 -0.07
C LEU A 87 20.67 -11.05 0.38
N TYR A 88 21.73 -10.45 0.93
CA TYR A 88 21.69 -9.07 1.42
C TYR A 88 21.31 -8.07 0.32
N SER A 89 21.78 -8.32 -0.91
CA SER A 89 21.43 -7.53 -2.09
C SER A 89 19.93 -7.54 -2.39
N THR A 90 19.28 -8.71 -2.25
CA THR A 90 17.84 -8.89 -2.40
C THR A 90 17.06 -8.15 -1.31
N VAL A 91 17.53 -8.18 -0.06
CA VAL A 91 16.94 -7.39 1.03
C VAL A 91 16.98 -5.91 0.70
N ILE A 92 18.13 -5.37 0.29
CA ILE A 92 18.26 -3.94 -0.09
C ILE A 92 17.32 -3.59 -1.25
N ALA A 93 17.25 -4.43 -2.28
CA ALA A 93 16.35 -4.21 -3.41
C ALA A 93 14.88 -4.16 -2.98
N LYS A 94 14.45 -5.09 -2.10
CA LYS A 94 13.10 -5.12 -1.54
C LYS A 94 12.79 -3.84 -0.74
N GLU A 95 13.73 -3.40 0.10
CA GLU A 95 13.57 -2.18 0.89
C GLU A 95 13.49 -0.92 0.00
N ALA A 96 14.27 -0.86 -1.08
CA ALA A 96 14.19 0.24 -2.04
C ALA A 96 12.81 0.30 -2.72
N VAL A 97 12.27 -0.86 -3.17
CA VAL A 97 10.91 -0.95 -3.71
C VAL A 97 9.90 -0.47 -2.68
N TRP A 98 10.04 -0.90 -1.43
CA TRP A 98 9.15 -0.52 -0.34
C TRP A 98 9.16 0.99 -0.05
N VAL A 99 10.33 1.64 -0.05
CA VAL A 99 10.46 3.10 0.11
C VAL A 99 9.70 3.82 -1.01
N ILE A 100 9.88 3.38 -2.26
CA ILE A 100 9.17 3.96 -3.41
C ILE A 100 7.66 3.80 -3.24
N MET A 101 7.18 2.61 -2.83
CA MET A 101 5.76 2.37 -2.58
C MET A 101 5.18 3.31 -1.52
N THR A 102 5.91 3.53 -0.43
CA THR A 102 5.50 4.43 0.65
C THR A 102 5.42 5.88 0.18
N VAL A 103 6.37 6.33 -0.65
CA VAL A 103 6.31 7.66 -1.28
C VAL A 103 5.08 7.78 -2.18
N VAL A 104 4.82 6.79 -3.04
CA VAL A 104 3.64 6.76 -3.91
C VAL A 104 2.34 6.81 -3.09
N PHE A 105 2.24 6.00 -2.03
CA PHE A 105 1.08 5.99 -1.13
C PHE A 105 0.89 7.35 -0.43
N THR A 106 1.97 7.97 0.03
CA THR A 106 1.94 9.30 0.65
C THR A 106 1.40 10.35 -0.32
N ILE A 107 1.85 10.33 -1.58
CA ILE A 107 1.34 11.21 -2.63
C ILE A 107 -0.16 10.97 -2.87
N VAL A 108 -0.60 9.70 -2.92
CA VAL A 108 -2.01 9.33 -3.05
C VAL A 108 -2.84 9.88 -1.89
N TYR A 109 -2.37 9.72 -0.64
CA TYR A 109 -3.03 10.22 0.56
C TYR A 109 -3.19 11.75 0.53
N ILE A 110 -2.12 12.48 0.19
CA ILE A 110 -2.14 13.94 0.06
C ILE A 110 -3.14 14.37 -1.02
N LYS A 111 -3.10 13.76 -2.20
CA LYS A 111 -4.00 14.09 -3.32
C LYS A 111 -5.46 13.83 -2.96
N ARG A 112 -5.77 12.73 -2.28
CA ARG A 112 -7.13 12.44 -1.80
C ARG A 112 -7.61 13.50 -0.81
N ASN A 113 -6.76 13.96 0.10
CA ASN A 113 -7.12 15.01 1.06
C ASN A 113 -7.31 16.38 0.38
N GLN A 114 -6.49 16.70 -0.62
CA GLN A 114 -6.72 17.88 -1.47
C GLN A 114 -8.05 17.78 -2.22
N ALA A 115 -8.38 16.60 -2.78
CA ALA A 115 -9.64 16.36 -3.46
C ALA A 115 -10.85 16.48 -2.52
N GLN A 116 -10.75 15.95 -1.30
CA GLN A 116 -11.80 16.10 -0.28
C GLN A 116 -12.07 17.57 0.02
N LYS A 117 -11.02 18.36 0.30
CA LYS A 117 -11.15 19.79 0.57
C LYS A 117 -11.78 20.57 -0.58
N ALA A 118 -11.48 20.21 -1.83
CA ALA A 118 -12.10 20.82 -3.01
C ALA A 118 -13.58 20.43 -3.13
N PHE A 119 -13.91 19.15 -2.91
CA PHE A 119 -15.28 18.66 -2.93
C PHE A 119 -16.15 19.32 -1.86
N ASP A 120 -15.64 19.50 -0.64
CA ASP A 120 -16.34 20.16 0.48
C ASP A 120 -16.63 21.63 0.18
N LYS A 121 -15.81 22.27 -0.67
CA LYS A 121 -15.99 23.65 -1.17
C LYS A 121 -16.83 23.72 -2.46
N ALA A 122 -17.41 22.60 -2.90
CA ALA A 122 -18.12 22.47 -4.18
C ALA A 122 -17.26 22.76 -5.44
N ASP A 123 -15.93 22.75 -5.32
CA ASP A 123 -14.99 22.82 -6.45
C ASP A 123 -14.78 21.41 -7.04
N PHE A 124 -15.79 20.93 -7.75
CA PHE A 124 -15.80 19.60 -8.37
C PHE A 124 -14.75 19.41 -9.47
N PRO A 125 -14.44 20.41 -10.33
CA PRO A 125 -13.36 20.28 -11.30
C PRO A 125 -12.00 20.02 -10.65
N LEU A 126 -11.65 20.77 -9.59
CA LEU A 126 -10.41 20.54 -8.85
C LEU A 126 -10.42 19.19 -8.14
N ALA A 127 -11.53 18.80 -7.51
CA ALA A 127 -11.66 17.49 -6.87
C ALA A 127 -11.40 16.35 -7.87
N LYS A 128 -12.00 16.41 -9.06
CA LYS A 128 -11.78 15.45 -10.14
C LYS A 128 -10.32 15.43 -10.59
N GLN A 129 -9.72 16.59 -10.81
CA GLN A 129 -8.31 16.71 -11.22
C GLN A 129 -7.36 16.06 -10.20
N LYS A 130 -7.62 16.23 -8.90
CA LYS A 130 -6.80 15.64 -7.84
C LYS A 130 -6.97 14.12 -7.72
N LEU A 131 -8.18 13.60 -7.98
CA LEU A 131 -8.47 12.16 -7.95
C LEU A 131 -7.97 11.40 -9.18
N GLN A 132 -8.00 12.02 -10.36
CA GLN A 132 -7.61 11.38 -11.63
C GLN A 132 -6.28 10.60 -11.55
N PRO A 133 -5.14 11.18 -11.12
CA PRO A 133 -3.86 10.47 -11.12
C PRO A 133 -3.82 9.29 -10.14
N ILE A 134 -4.66 9.28 -9.09
CA ILE A 134 -4.69 8.20 -8.09
C ILE A 134 -5.07 6.89 -8.78
N ALA A 135 -6.23 6.87 -9.43
CA ALA A 135 -6.70 5.68 -10.11
C ALA A 135 -5.90 5.41 -11.38
N SER A 136 -5.59 6.44 -12.20
CA SER A 136 -5.00 6.25 -13.52
C SER A 136 -3.57 5.70 -13.49
N PHE A 137 -2.74 6.14 -12.54
CA PHE A 137 -1.30 5.85 -12.55
C PHE A 137 -0.75 5.42 -11.19
N LEU A 138 -1.05 6.15 -10.11
CA LEU A 138 -0.39 5.93 -8.82
C LEU A 138 -0.74 4.58 -8.20
N ILE A 139 -2.01 4.20 -8.17
CA ILE A 139 -2.42 2.87 -7.66
C ILE A 139 -1.87 1.74 -8.55
N PRO A 140 -2.01 1.77 -9.89
CA PRO A 140 -1.40 0.76 -10.77
C PRO A 140 0.11 0.60 -10.56
N LEU A 141 0.85 1.71 -10.50
CA LEU A 141 2.28 1.69 -10.21
C LEU A 141 2.56 0.98 -8.88
N ASN A 142 1.80 1.33 -7.84
CA ASN A 142 1.99 0.74 -6.52
C ASN A 142 1.60 -0.74 -6.45
N ILE A 143 0.66 -1.20 -7.28
CA ILE A 143 0.35 -2.63 -7.43
C ILE A 143 1.55 -3.36 -8.04
N VAL A 144 2.13 -2.85 -9.12
CA VAL A 144 3.30 -3.48 -9.78
C VAL A 144 4.48 -3.56 -8.80
N LEU A 145 4.79 -2.47 -8.11
CA LEU A 145 5.83 -2.45 -7.07
C LEU A 145 5.51 -3.46 -5.95
N GLY A 146 4.26 -3.54 -5.52
CA GLY A 146 3.83 -4.51 -4.50
C GLY A 146 4.02 -5.96 -4.92
N LEU A 147 3.72 -6.30 -6.18
CA LEU A 147 3.95 -7.64 -6.73
C LEU A 147 5.45 -7.96 -6.81
N ILE A 148 6.29 -6.99 -7.19
CA ILE A 148 7.76 -7.14 -7.16
C ILE A 148 8.24 -7.36 -5.72
N ALA A 149 7.75 -6.58 -4.76
CA ALA A 149 8.13 -6.72 -3.35
C ALA A 149 7.71 -8.09 -2.76
N ILE A 150 6.54 -8.61 -3.15
CA ILE A 150 6.09 -9.97 -2.78
C ILE A 150 7.04 -11.01 -3.35
N TYR A 151 7.38 -10.91 -4.65
CA TYR A 151 8.32 -11.85 -5.29
C TYR A 151 9.69 -11.85 -4.59
N LEU A 152 10.26 -10.68 -4.32
CA LEU A 152 11.51 -10.54 -3.57
C LEU A 152 11.39 -11.08 -2.13
N GLY A 153 10.22 -10.91 -1.50
CA GLY A 153 9.94 -11.51 -0.20
C GLY A 153 9.95 -13.04 -0.23
N ILE A 154 9.42 -13.64 -1.30
CA ILE A 154 9.42 -15.10 -1.49
C ILE A 154 10.84 -15.62 -1.69
N THR A 155 11.71 -14.90 -2.39
CA THR A 155 13.12 -15.32 -2.57
C THR A 155 13.93 -15.29 -1.28
N LEU A 156 13.45 -14.56 -0.26
CA LEU A 156 14.07 -14.51 1.07
C LEU A 156 13.53 -15.59 2.03
N ARG A 157 12.62 -16.46 1.59
CA ARG A 157 12.05 -17.52 2.43
C ARG A 157 13.09 -18.62 2.70
N GLY A 158 13.04 -19.23 3.88
CA GLY A 158 13.90 -20.36 4.23
C GLY A 158 15.31 -19.96 4.73
N PHE A 159 15.51 -18.66 4.96
CA PHE A 159 16.60 -18.12 5.77
C PHE A 159 16.10 -17.89 7.20
#